data_AF-A0A2X3ESK8-F1
#
_entry.id   AF-A0A2X3ESK8-F1
#
_cell.length_a   1.000
_cell.length_b   1.000
_cell.length_c   1.000
_cell.angle_alpha   90.00
_cell.angle_beta   90.00
_cell.angle_gamma   90.00
#
_symmetry.space_group_name_H-M   'P 1'
#
loop_
_entity.id
_entity.type
_entity.pdbx_description
1 polymer ?
#
loop_
_entity_poly.entity_id
_entity_poly.type
_entity_poly.pdbx_seq_one_letter_code
_entity_poly.pdbx_strand_id
1 'polypeptide(L)'
;MNAEKTSVAPNVDHAEIAKFEAVASRWWDLEGEFKPLHRINPLRLGYIAERSGGLFGKKVLDVGCGGGILAESMAREGATVTGLDMGGRTAAGRQAARPGERYSGKLCSGNS
;
A
#
# COMPACT_ATOMS: atom_id res chain seq x y z
N MET A 1 41.86 -7.88 0.21
CA MET A 1 40.63 -8.31 -0.49
C MET A 1 39.66 -7.15 -0.40
N ASN A 2 39.52 -6.35 -1.46
CA ASN A 2 38.59 -5.22 -1.47
C ASN A 2 37.23 -5.73 -1.94
N ALA A 3 36.25 -5.72 -1.04
CA ALA A 3 34.86 -6.01 -1.39
C ALA A 3 34.35 -4.88 -2.29
N GLU A 4 34.07 -5.22 -3.54
CA GLU A 4 33.47 -4.32 -4.51
C GLU A 4 32.04 -4.00 -4.04
N LYS A 5 31.78 -2.74 -3.69
CA LYS A 5 30.41 -2.27 -3.40
C LYS A 5 29.65 -2.24 -4.71
N THR A 6 28.83 -3.25 -4.96
CA THR A 6 27.86 -3.22 -6.06
C THR A 6 26.89 -2.05 -5.80
N SER A 7 26.97 -1.00 -6.61
CA SER A 7 25.98 0.07 -6.61
C SER A 7 24.67 -0.51 -7.16
N VAL A 8 23.71 -0.74 -6.27
CA VAL A 8 22.35 -1.12 -6.65
C VAL A 8 21.71 0.11 -7.28
N ALA A 9 21.46 0.06 -8.59
CA ALA A 9 20.66 1.08 -9.25
C ALA A 9 19.25 1.11 -8.62
N PRO A 10 18.67 2.29 -8.37
CA PRO A 10 17.36 2.39 -7.75
C PRO A 10 16.30 1.76 -8.66
N ASN A 11 15.58 0.75 -8.15
CA ASN A 11 14.52 0.06 -8.87
C ASN A 11 13.20 0.83 -8.75
N VAL A 12 13.15 2.02 -9.35
CA VAL A 12 12.02 2.94 -9.28
C VAL A 12 11.87 3.73 -10.56
N ASP A 13 10.63 3.92 -11.01
CA ASP A 13 10.29 4.86 -12.08
C ASP A 13 9.63 6.11 -11.50
N HIS A 14 10.32 7.24 -11.58
CA HIS A 14 9.85 8.51 -11.07
C HIS A 14 8.67 9.09 -11.86
N ALA A 15 8.55 8.79 -13.16
CA ALA A 15 7.45 9.26 -13.98
C ALA A 15 6.13 8.59 -13.56
N GLU A 16 6.17 7.29 -13.26
CA GLU A 16 5.01 6.56 -12.76
C GLU A 16 4.60 7.04 -11.35
N ILE A 17 5.55 7.33 -10.46
CA ILE A 17 5.24 7.94 -9.16
C ILE A 17 4.51 9.26 -9.35
N ALA A 18 5.04 10.16 -10.17
CA ALA A 18 4.45 11.48 -10.40
C ALA A 18 3.00 11.39 -10.95
N LYS A 19 2.75 10.42 -11.84
CA LYS A 19 1.41 10.14 -12.37
C LYS A 19 0.42 9.75 -11.28
N PHE A 20 0.78 8.83 -10.38
CA PHE A 20 -0.11 8.42 -9.29
C PHE A 20 -0.28 9.51 -8.23
N GLU A 21 0.76 10.29 -7.96
CA GLU A 21 0.66 11.42 -7.04
C GLU A 21 -0.28 12.52 -7.55
N ALA A 22 -0.31 12.78 -8.86
CA ALA A 22 -1.18 13.79 -9.46
C ALA A 22 -2.67 13.52 -9.24
N VAL A 23 -3.04 12.25 -9.06
CA VAL A 23 -4.44 11.80 -8.92
C VAL A 23 -4.75 11.28 -7.51
N ALA A 24 -3.80 11.42 -6.57
CA ALA A 24 -3.89 10.88 -5.21
C ALA A 24 -5.11 11.37 -4.42
N SER A 25 -5.54 12.62 -4.63
CA SER A 25 -6.71 13.20 -3.96
C SER A 25 -8.03 12.50 -4.33
N ARG A 26 -8.07 11.78 -5.45
CA ARG A 26 -9.26 11.07 -5.97
C ARG A 26 -9.22 9.57 -5.71
N TRP A 27 -8.27 9.09 -4.91
CA TRP A 27 -8.06 7.65 -4.69
C TRP A 27 -9.29 6.92 -4.14
N TRP A 28 -10.11 7.62 -3.34
CA TRP A 28 -11.32 7.08 -2.70
C TRP A 28 -12.63 7.50 -3.38
N ASP A 29 -12.55 8.14 -4.55
CA ASP A 29 -13.73 8.39 -5.38
C ASP A 29 -14.18 7.08 -6.03
N LEU A 30 -15.35 6.57 -5.60
CA LEU A 30 -15.93 5.32 -6.08
C LEU A 30 -16.29 5.36 -7.57
N GLU A 31 -16.48 6.56 -8.12
CA GLU A 31 -16.81 6.79 -9.52
C GLU A 31 -15.66 7.43 -10.32
N GLY A 32 -14.51 7.63 -9.67
CA GLY A 32 -13.31 8.24 -10.25
C GLY A 32 -12.39 7.25 -10.96
N GLU A 33 -11.14 7.68 -11.17
CA GLU A 33 -10.11 6.92 -11.93
C GLU A 33 -9.75 5.57 -11.30
N PHE A 34 -9.94 5.44 -9.98
CA PHE A 34 -9.69 4.22 -9.23
C PHE A 34 -10.93 3.35 -9.00
N LYS A 35 -12.07 3.68 -9.65
CA LYS A 35 -13.30 2.86 -9.63
C LYS A 35 -13.05 1.37 -9.89
N PRO A 36 -12.20 0.96 -10.86
CA PRO A 36 -11.89 -0.46 -11.07
C PRO A 36 -11.26 -1.12 -9.83
N LEU A 37 -10.37 -0.41 -9.11
CA LEU A 37 -9.74 -0.92 -7.89
C LEU A 37 -10.75 -1.09 -6.75
N HIS A 38 -11.70 -0.18 -6.62
CA HIS A 38 -12.80 -0.31 -5.64
C HIS A 38 -13.69 -1.51 -5.95
N ARG A 39 -14.05 -1.71 -7.23
CA ARG A 39 -14.89 -2.82 -7.66
C ARG A 39 -14.24 -4.18 -7.52
N ILE A 40 -12.94 -4.30 -7.82
CA ILE A 40 -12.22 -5.58 -7.69
C ILE A 40 -11.86 -5.91 -6.24
N ASN A 41 -11.87 -4.91 -5.33
CA ASN A 41 -11.36 -5.06 -3.97
C ASN A 41 -12.00 -6.21 -3.16
N PRO A 42 -13.33 -6.39 -3.14
CA PRO A 42 -13.95 -7.49 -2.41
C PRO A 42 -13.48 -8.86 -2.91
N LEU A 43 -13.32 -8.99 -4.23
CA LEU A 43 -12.90 -10.24 -4.88
C LEU A 43 -11.46 -10.61 -4.51
N ARG A 44 -10.52 -9.66 -4.60
CA ARG A 44 -9.12 -9.90 -4.21
C ARG A 44 -8.96 -10.09 -2.70
N LEU A 45 -9.72 -9.37 -1.87
CA LEU A 45 -9.70 -9.55 -0.42
C LEU A 45 -10.17 -10.96 -0.04
N GLY A 46 -11.28 -11.41 -0.63
CA GLY A 46 -11.79 -12.76 -0.43
C GLY A 46 -10.77 -13.82 -0.84
N TYR A 47 -10.14 -13.67 -2.01
CA TYR A 47 -9.09 -14.58 -2.46
C TYR A 47 -7.91 -14.63 -1.49
N ILE A 48 -7.41 -13.47 -1.03
CA ILE A 48 -6.29 -13.40 -0.08
C ILE A 48 -6.66 -14.06 1.26
N ALA A 49 -7.85 -13.76 1.80
CA ALA A 49 -8.33 -14.34 3.05
C ALA A 49 -8.49 -15.87 2.93
N GLU A 50 -9.07 -16.37 1.84
CA GLU A 50 -9.22 -17.80 1.60
C GLU A 50 -7.87 -18.49 1.49
N ARG A 51 -6.98 -17.99 0.62
CA ARG A 51 -5.68 -18.62 0.34
C ARG A 51 -4.70 -18.55 1.50
N SER A 52 -4.83 -17.54 2.35
CA SER A 52 -4.00 -17.43 3.55
C SER A 52 -4.58 -18.18 4.75
N GLY A 53 -5.84 -18.62 4.72
CA GLY A 53 -6.53 -19.21 5.88
C GLY A 53 -6.87 -18.15 6.93
N GLY A 54 -7.57 -17.09 6.52
CA GLY A 54 -7.99 -15.95 7.33
C GLY A 54 -6.90 -14.89 7.51
N LEU A 55 -7.30 -13.67 7.90
CA LEU A 55 -6.38 -12.54 8.09
C LEU A 55 -6.20 -12.10 9.54
N PHE A 56 -7.11 -12.49 10.43
CA PHE A 56 -7.12 -12.07 11.83
C PHE A 56 -5.80 -12.38 12.55
N GLY A 57 -5.22 -11.36 13.19
CA GLY A 57 -3.99 -11.46 13.96
C GLY A 57 -2.70 -11.61 13.13
N LYS A 58 -2.78 -11.69 11.80
CA LYS A 58 -1.60 -11.83 10.94
C LYS A 58 -0.90 -10.51 10.71
N LYS A 59 0.41 -10.56 10.55
CA LYS A 59 1.22 -9.42 10.09
C LYS A 59 1.27 -9.45 8.57
N VAL A 60 0.84 -8.37 7.93
CA VAL A 60 0.73 -8.26 6.47
C VAL A 60 1.50 -7.04 5.97
N LEU A 61 2.16 -7.17 4.83
CA LEU A 61 2.81 -6.07 4.12
C LEU A 61 2.13 -5.89 2.76
N ASP A 62 1.59 -4.70 2.49
CA ASP A 62 1.02 -4.31 1.21
C ASP A 62 2.03 -3.39 0.48
N VAL A 63 2.69 -3.92 -0.55
CA VAL A 63 3.74 -3.22 -1.32
C VAL A 63 3.12 -2.52 -2.52
N GLY A 64 3.35 -1.22 -2.66
CA GLY A 64 2.60 -0.37 -3.59
C GLY A 64 1.18 -0.14 -3.09
N CYS A 65 1.02 0.11 -1.77
CA CYS A 65 -0.31 0.22 -1.16
C CYS A 65 -1.12 1.41 -1.69
N GLY A 66 -0.44 2.41 -2.28
CA GLY A 66 -1.03 3.67 -2.72
C GLY A 66 -1.90 4.28 -1.61
N GLY A 67 -3.08 4.77 -2.00
CA GLY A 67 -4.08 5.31 -1.06
C GLY A 67 -4.80 4.27 -0.19
N GLY A 68 -4.31 3.03 -0.09
CA GLY A 68 -4.63 2.11 1.01
C GLY A 68 -5.91 1.28 0.88
N ILE A 69 -6.53 1.17 -0.31
CA ILE A 69 -7.81 0.44 -0.49
C ILE A 69 -7.73 -1.00 0.03
N LEU A 70 -6.70 -1.75 -0.37
CA LEU A 70 -6.53 -3.14 0.06
C LEU A 70 -6.02 -3.23 1.49
N ALA A 71 -4.97 -2.47 1.83
CA ALA A 71 -4.39 -2.43 3.16
C ALA A 71 -5.42 -2.14 4.26
N GLU A 72 -6.28 -1.13 4.08
CA GLU A 72 -7.35 -0.81 5.03
C GLU A 72 -8.38 -1.93 5.13
N SER A 73 -8.70 -2.60 4.03
CA SER A 73 -9.64 -3.72 4.01
C SER A 73 -9.09 -4.92 4.77
N MET A 74 -7.81 -5.27 4.59
CA MET A 74 -7.16 -6.34 5.35
C MET A 74 -7.06 -6.02 6.85
N ALA A 75 -6.84 -4.75 7.21
CA ALA A 75 -6.84 -4.32 8.60
C ALA A 75 -8.22 -4.43 9.25
N ARG A 76 -9.31 -4.18 8.50
CA ARG A 76 -10.69 -4.40 8.96
C ARG A 76 -10.99 -5.89 9.24
N GLU A 77 -10.38 -6.80 8.49
CA GLU A 77 -10.41 -8.26 8.75
C GLU A 77 -9.52 -8.69 9.95
N GLY A 78 -8.93 -7.72 10.68
CA GLY A 78 -8.17 -7.95 11.90
C GLY A 78 -6.68 -8.23 11.70
N ALA A 79 -6.15 -8.06 10.49
CA ALA A 79 -4.71 -8.11 10.26
C ALA A 79 -4.01 -6.87 10.82
N THR A 80 -2.73 -7.03 11.18
CA THR A 80 -1.78 -5.94 11.42
C THR A 80 -1.01 -5.64 10.14
N VAL A 81 -1.43 -4.61 9.43
CA VAL A 81 -0.98 -4.28 8.08
C VAL A 81 0.04 -3.15 8.08
N THR A 82 1.14 -3.33 7.37
CA THR A 82 2.05 -2.26 6.97
C THR A 82 1.83 -1.98 5.49
N GLY A 83 1.47 -0.75 5.13
CA GLY A 83 1.46 -0.29 3.75
C GLY A 83 2.80 0.33 3.41
N LEU A 84 3.31 0.06 2.22
CA LEU A 84 4.57 0.61 1.72
C LEU A 84 4.35 1.20 0.33
N ASP A 85 4.71 2.46 0.12
CA ASP A 85 4.63 3.10 -1.19
C ASP A 85 5.83 4.01 -1.43
N MET A 86 6.13 4.28 -2.70
CA MET A 86 7.17 5.23 -3.11
C MET A 86 6.64 6.66 -3.29
N GLY A 87 5.32 6.82 -3.49
CA GLY A 87 4.66 8.11 -3.62
C GLY A 87 4.39 8.73 -2.25
N GLY A 88 4.94 9.91 -2.01
CA GLY A 88 4.75 10.64 -0.75
C GLY A 88 3.30 11.06 -0.56
N ARG A 89 2.63 11.45 -1.65
CA ARG A 89 1.21 11.88 -1.63
C ARG A 89 0.21 10.73 -1.63
N THR A 90 0.63 9.53 -2.00
CA THR A 90 -0.23 8.33 -2.02
C THR A 90 -0.18 7.56 -0.71
N ALA A 91 0.97 7.55 0.00
CA ALA A 91 1.25 6.72 1.19
C ALA A 91 0.30 6.95 2.40
N ALA A 92 -0.61 7.92 2.33
CA ALA A 92 -1.68 8.10 3.30
C ALA A 92 -2.96 7.42 2.80
N GLY A 93 -3.20 6.18 3.28
CA GLY A 93 -4.58 5.72 3.44
C GLY A 93 -5.37 6.74 4.27
N ARG A 94 -6.69 6.73 4.15
CA ARG A 94 -7.61 7.77 4.65
C ARG A 94 -7.48 8.02 6.17
N GLN A 95 -6.79 7.14 6.90
CA GLN A 95 -6.53 7.22 8.33
C GLN A 95 -5.03 7.01 8.59
N ALA A 96 -4.32 8.12 8.82
CA ALA A 96 -3.16 8.06 9.69
C ALA A 96 -3.64 7.54 11.05
N ALA A 97 -3.25 6.31 11.37
CA ALA A 97 -3.34 5.62 12.65
C ALA A 97 -4.16 6.33 13.75
N ARG A 98 -5.45 6.00 13.87
CA ARG A 98 -6.23 6.26 15.08
C ARG A 98 -5.76 5.31 16.19
N PRO A 99 -5.82 5.71 17.48
CA PRO A 99 -5.46 4.83 18.58
C PRO A 99 -6.24 3.51 18.53
N GLY A 100 -5.52 2.37 18.42
CA GLY A 100 -6.11 1.04 18.28
C GLY A 100 -6.20 0.49 16.84
N GLU A 101 -5.84 1.27 15.82
CA GLU A 101 -5.79 0.80 14.44
C GLU A 101 -4.61 -0.14 14.18
N ARG A 102 -4.87 -1.16 13.36
CA ARG A 102 -3.89 -2.19 12.96
C ARG A 102 -3.24 -1.89 11.61
N TYR A 103 -3.39 -0.69 11.06
CA TYR A 103 -2.78 -0.28 9.79
C TYR A 103 -1.80 0.88 9.99
N SER A 104 -0.62 0.79 9.37
CA SER A 104 0.33 1.91 9.26
C SER A 104 0.85 2.03 7.83
N GLY A 105 0.70 3.21 7.22
CA GLY A 105 1.32 3.54 5.94
C GLY A 105 2.75 4.04 6.12
N LYS A 106 3.68 3.61 5.28
CA LYS A 106 5.08 4.04 5.28
C LYS A 106 5.50 4.45 3.88
N LEU A 107 6.22 5.56 3.81
CA LEU A 107 6.94 5.97 2.61
C LEU A 107 8.28 5.21 2.55
N CYS A 108 8.58 4.62 1.41
CA CYS A 108 9.91 4.12 1.12
C CYS A 108 10.88 5.30 0.95
N SER A 109 11.63 5.64 2.00
CA SER A 109 12.80 6.50 1.86
C SER A 109 13.93 5.67 1.24
N GLY A 110 14.36 6.02 0.03
CA GLY A 110 15.66 5.56 -0.47
C GLY A 110 16.75 6.00 0.50
N ASN A 111 17.68 5.11 0.85
CA ASN A 111 18.86 5.49 1.62
C ASN A 111 19.56 6.66 0.89
N SER A 112 19.57 7.84 1.52
CA SER A 112 20.49 8.93 1.23
C SER A 112 21.90 8.59 1.67
#